data_AF-A0A8H6CDX8-F1
#
_entry.id   AF-A0A8H6CDX8-F1
#
_cell.length_a   1.000
_cell.length_b   1.000
_cell.length_c   1.000
_cell.angle_alpha   90.00
_cell.angle_beta   90.00
_cell.angle_gamma   90.00
#
_symmetry.space_group_name_H-M   'P 1'
#
loop_
_entity.id
_entity.type
_entity.pdbx_description
1 polymer ?
#
loop_
_entity_poly.entity_id
_entity_poly.type
_entity_poly.pdbx_seq_one_letter_code
_entity_poly.pdbx_strand_id
1 'polypeptide(L)'
;MATPESCKQVDDTFGPYAEGCRGGFDFTLLFEESILSILPLALLLIVVPFRISYLFRRTIKVDPSSWLASKLVGGPTQRCISHCTARWNEAETLPVQVLYAVLGATQLALVALWAKPTATKTTASVADAVLSSVGALALAILSFVEHERSIRPSLVIQSYLSLTLLLDAARVRTLWLQSYNDAVAAVTTVAFTLKFLLIIFEAVEKRSILHPEWKSTSPEATSGLFSRSVFWWLNGLFRNGFKRSLSMEDLLPLDKHLTCAYLYDRLQTAWVNVPTKAPRSLLFLYFGRLKWRLLSAVPPRLGLIAFNFCQPFLIQRAISFSSRPKSEDPNNVGYGLIGAYFLVYAGIAITTGQYQHLTYRAITMARGGLVSMLFAKTSSLKANAADPATSLTLMSADIERITNGWQTMHEIWANPIEIALAIYLLERQLGAACAIPIAVAIGKSTFLIDQERPWSPQVAT
;
A
#
# COMPACT_ATOMS: atom_id res chain seq x y z
N MET A 1 -22.26 34.11 -11.38
CA MET A 1 -21.03 33.82 -10.62
C MET A 1 -21.28 34.23 -9.18
N ALA A 2 -21.03 33.34 -8.22
CA ALA A 2 -21.10 33.67 -6.80
C ALA A 2 -20.09 34.78 -6.48
N THR A 3 -20.47 35.72 -5.61
CA THR A 3 -19.54 36.75 -5.13
C THR A 3 -18.55 36.12 -4.12
N PRO A 4 -17.34 36.69 -3.95
CA PRO A 4 -16.37 36.19 -2.97
C PRO A 4 -16.93 36.07 -1.55
N GLU A 5 -17.90 36.91 -1.17
CA GLU A 5 -18.57 36.86 0.14
C GLU A 5 -19.52 35.66 0.27
N SER A 6 -20.28 35.33 -0.78
CA SER A 6 -21.12 34.12 -0.78
C SER A 6 -20.29 32.84 -0.71
N CYS A 7 -19.10 32.81 -1.35
CA CYS A 7 -18.22 31.64 -1.28
C CYS A 7 -17.59 31.42 0.09
N LYS A 8 -17.38 32.47 0.89
CA LYS A 8 -16.91 32.33 2.27
C LYS A 8 -17.91 31.60 3.15
N GLN A 9 -19.20 31.88 2.96
CA GLN A 9 -20.26 31.21 3.72
C GLN A 9 -20.40 29.74 3.31
N VAL A 10 -20.33 29.46 2.01
CA VAL A 10 -20.35 28.08 1.49
C VAL A 10 -19.15 27.27 1.98
N ASP A 11 -17.98 27.88 2.13
CA ASP A 11 -16.77 27.19 2.58
C ASP A 11 -16.80 26.73 4.04
N ASP A 12 -17.61 27.35 4.90
CA ASP A 12 -17.85 26.89 6.28
C ASP A 12 -19.01 25.89 6.39
N THR A 13 -19.63 25.50 5.26
CA THR A 13 -20.63 24.43 5.25
C THR A 13 -20.00 23.08 4.97
N PHE A 14 -20.48 22.04 5.66
CA PHE A 14 -19.99 20.68 5.43
C PHE A 14 -20.65 20.09 4.18
N GLY A 15 -19.86 19.87 3.13
CA GLY A 15 -20.37 19.27 1.90
C GLY A 15 -19.25 18.92 0.90
N PRO A 16 -19.41 17.86 0.11
CA PRO A 16 -18.40 17.47 -0.88
C PRO A 16 -18.37 18.40 -2.11
N TYR A 17 -19.31 19.34 -2.27
CA TYR A 17 -19.35 20.22 -3.43
C TYR A 17 -19.65 21.65 -3.00
N ALA A 18 -18.81 22.59 -3.45
CA ALA A 18 -19.07 24.02 -3.29
C ALA A 18 -19.94 24.54 -4.44
N GLU A 19 -21.27 24.40 -4.32
CA GLU A 19 -22.20 24.84 -5.36
C GLU A 19 -22.07 26.35 -5.63
N GLY A 20 -21.93 26.72 -6.91
CA GLY A 20 -21.85 28.12 -7.35
C GLY A 20 -20.48 28.81 -7.20
N CYS A 21 -19.53 28.19 -6.48
CA CYS A 21 -18.18 28.71 -6.24
C CYS A 21 -17.11 27.91 -6.98
N ARG A 22 -16.03 28.57 -7.41
CA ARG A 22 -14.87 27.93 -8.07
C ARG A 22 -15.25 27.00 -9.24
N GLY A 23 -16.30 27.34 -10.00
CA GLY A 23 -16.77 26.54 -11.13
C GLY A 23 -17.46 25.22 -10.75
N GLY A 24 -17.84 25.03 -9.48
CA GLY A 24 -18.64 23.87 -9.02
C GLY A 24 -17.91 22.53 -9.04
N PHE A 25 -16.57 22.53 -9.15
CA PHE A 25 -15.75 21.33 -9.18
C PHE A 25 -15.04 21.04 -7.86
N ASP A 26 -14.71 22.08 -7.09
CA ASP A 26 -13.93 21.94 -5.85
C ASP A 26 -14.82 21.65 -4.63
N PHE A 27 -14.22 21.04 -3.60
CA PHE A 27 -14.86 20.73 -2.31
C PHE A 27 -15.09 22.02 -1.49
N THR A 28 -15.93 21.95 -0.45
CA THR A 28 -15.97 23.04 0.55
C THR A 28 -14.72 22.98 1.43
N LEU A 29 -14.23 24.14 1.88
CA LEU A 29 -13.01 24.20 2.69
C LEU A 29 -13.13 23.37 3.99
N LEU A 30 -14.29 23.42 4.66
CA LEU A 30 -14.54 22.62 5.87
C LEU A 30 -14.48 21.11 5.60
N PHE A 31 -14.98 20.65 4.44
CA PHE A 31 -14.90 19.25 4.04
C PHE A 31 -13.44 18.83 3.78
N GLU A 32 -12.67 19.67 3.10
CA GLU A 32 -11.25 19.41 2.84
C GLU A 32 -10.43 19.29 4.14
N GLU A 33 -10.59 20.23 5.07
CA GLU A 33 -9.89 20.21 6.35
C GLU A 33 -10.28 18.99 7.18
N SER A 34 -11.57 18.66 7.22
CA SER A 34 -12.07 17.55 8.04
C SER A 34 -11.71 16.18 7.47
N ILE A 35 -12.01 15.93 6.20
CA ILE A 35 -11.90 14.60 5.58
C ILE A 35 -10.55 14.41 4.91
N LEU A 36 -10.01 15.43 4.24
CA LEU A 36 -8.78 15.27 3.45
C LEU A 36 -7.52 15.47 4.30
N SER A 37 -7.61 16.18 5.43
CA SER A 37 -6.46 16.46 6.31
C SER A 37 -6.58 15.79 7.68
N ILE A 38 -7.60 16.15 8.47
CA ILE A 38 -7.76 15.70 9.85
C ILE A 38 -7.92 14.17 9.94
N LEU A 39 -8.72 13.56 9.07
CA LEU A 39 -8.96 12.11 9.10
C LEU A 39 -7.67 11.28 8.85
N PRO A 40 -6.89 11.51 7.76
CA PRO A 40 -5.60 10.83 7.58
C PRO A 40 -4.61 11.09 8.73
N LEU A 41 -4.57 12.31 9.27
CA LEU A 41 -3.72 12.67 10.40
C LEU A 41 -4.11 11.93 11.68
N ALA A 42 -5.40 11.84 11.99
CA ALA A 42 -5.90 11.13 13.16
C ALA A 42 -5.55 9.64 13.09
N LEU A 43 -5.73 9.01 11.93
CA LEU A 43 -5.34 7.61 11.71
C LEU A 43 -3.83 7.41 11.89
N LEU A 44 -3.02 8.33 11.36
CA LEU A 44 -1.57 8.31 11.54
C LEU A 44 -1.20 8.41 13.03
N LEU A 45 -1.76 9.38 13.75
CA LEU A 45 -1.46 9.61 15.17
C LEU A 45 -1.88 8.44 16.07
N ILE A 46 -2.86 7.64 15.66
CA ILE A 46 -3.20 6.38 16.33
C ILE A 46 -2.12 5.32 16.06
N VAL A 47 -1.61 5.21 14.84
CA VAL A 47 -0.66 4.14 14.44
C VAL A 47 0.77 4.42 14.93
N VAL A 48 1.21 5.68 14.90
CA VAL A 48 2.59 6.09 15.21
C VAL A 48 3.07 5.60 16.60
N PRO A 49 2.34 5.77 17.70
CA PRO A 49 2.79 5.34 19.03
C PRO A 49 3.03 3.84 19.13
N PHE A 50 2.12 3.02 18.59
CA PHE A 50 2.30 1.55 18.56
C PHE A 50 3.51 1.15 17.73
N ARG A 51 3.72 1.84 16.60
CA ARG A 51 4.85 1.58 15.71
C ARG A 51 6.17 1.95 16.38
N ILE A 52 6.25 3.11 17.01
CA ILE A 52 7.42 3.58 17.77
C ILE A 52 7.71 2.60 18.91
N SER A 53 6.72 2.22 19.71
CA SER A 53 6.87 1.25 20.81
C SER A 53 7.38 -0.11 20.34
N TYR A 54 6.87 -0.60 19.20
CA TYR A 54 7.35 -1.83 18.56
C TYR A 54 8.82 -1.73 18.14
N LEU A 55 9.22 -0.59 17.54
CA LEU A 55 10.58 -0.36 17.09
C LEU A 55 11.54 -0.19 18.25
N PHE A 56 11.09 0.40 19.37
CA PHE A 56 11.92 0.54 20.57
C PHE A 56 12.39 -0.81 21.15
N ARG A 57 11.69 -1.90 20.85
CA ARG A 57 12.06 -3.27 21.24
C ARG A 57 13.00 -3.97 20.23
N ARG A 58 13.33 -3.32 19.11
CA ARG A 58 14.24 -3.85 18.08
C ARG A 58 15.65 -3.32 18.28
N THR A 59 16.62 -4.14 17.89
CA THR A 59 18.03 -3.77 17.85
C THR A 59 18.29 -2.67 16.83
N ILE A 60 19.33 -1.89 17.08
CA ILE A 60 19.85 -0.88 16.15
C ILE A 60 20.48 -1.64 14.96
N LYS A 61 20.21 -1.16 13.75
CA LYS A 61 20.65 -1.78 12.48
C LYS A 61 21.51 -0.85 11.62
N VAL A 62 21.49 0.43 11.93
CA VAL A 62 22.30 1.50 11.35
C VAL A 62 22.83 2.31 12.52
N ASP A 63 24.13 2.63 12.50
CA ASP A 63 24.75 3.42 13.56
C ASP A 63 24.09 4.81 13.67
N PRO A 64 23.80 5.29 14.89
CA PRO A 64 23.17 6.59 15.07
C PRO A 64 24.11 7.72 14.65
N SER A 65 23.60 8.66 13.85
CA SER A 65 24.31 9.91 13.57
C SER A 65 24.36 10.77 14.85
N SER A 66 25.55 11.22 15.22
CA SER A 66 25.89 11.82 16.52
C SER A 66 25.19 13.16 16.85
N TRP A 67 24.52 13.82 15.91
CA TRP A 67 24.09 15.22 16.03
C TRP A 67 22.74 15.46 16.72
N LEU A 68 21.77 14.53 16.61
CA LEU A 68 20.43 14.73 17.20
C LEU A 68 20.30 14.13 18.61
N ALA A 69 20.98 13.00 18.85
CA ALA A 69 21.00 12.33 20.16
C ALA A 69 21.65 13.21 21.24
N SER A 70 22.66 14.02 20.86
CA SER A 70 23.38 14.90 21.80
C SER A 70 22.58 16.11 22.27
N LYS A 71 21.46 16.46 21.62
CA LYS A 71 20.61 17.60 22.02
C LYS A 71 19.34 17.18 22.78
N LEU A 72 18.86 15.95 22.61
CA LEU A 72 17.60 15.49 23.21
C LEU A 72 17.78 14.74 24.54
N VAL A 73 19.00 14.32 24.90
CA VAL A 73 19.27 13.63 26.16
C VAL A 73 20.33 14.40 26.95
N GLY A 74 19.87 15.35 27.78
CA GLY A 74 20.69 16.00 28.80
C GLY A 74 20.99 15.06 29.97
N GLY A 75 21.71 13.96 29.73
CA GLY A 75 22.18 13.02 30.74
C GLY A 75 23.71 13.09 30.90
N PRO A 76 24.27 13.06 32.13
CA PRO A 76 25.69 13.36 32.39
C PRO A 76 26.66 12.19 32.14
N THR A 77 26.33 11.22 31.29
CA THR A 77 27.15 10.00 31.08
C THR A 77 27.54 9.80 29.63
N GLN A 78 28.23 10.78 29.03
CA GLN A 78 28.71 10.62 27.65
C GLN A 78 30.02 11.39 27.38
N ARG A 79 31.13 10.92 27.97
CA ARG A 79 32.47 11.43 27.65
C ARG A 79 33.46 10.43 27.05
N CYS A 80 33.10 9.15 26.88
CA CYS A 80 34.06 8.14 26.38
C CYS A 80 33.82 7.62 24.96
N ILE A 81 32.82 8.11 24.21
CA ILE A 81 32.50 7.55 22.88
C ILE A 81 32.99 8.47 21.72
N SER A 82 33.45 9.69 22.01
CA SER A 82 33.73 10.68 20.96
C SER A 82 35.03 10.48 20.16
N HIS A 83 35.85 9.47 20.44
CA HIS A 83 37.17 9.35 19.82
C HIS A 83 37.37 8.18 18.84
N CYS A 84 36.35 7.36 18.55
CA CYS A 84 36.52 6.20 17.65
C CYS A 84 35.66 6.17 16.38
N THR A 85 34.77 7.14 16.14
CA THR A 85 33.89 7.13 14.94
C THR A 85 34.26 8.25 13.98
N ALA A 86 35.39 8.12 13.30
CA ALA A 86 35.79 9.00 12.22
C ALA A 86 35.99 8.20 10.93
N ARG A 87 34.89 7.72 10.33
CA ARG A 87 34.77 7.52 8.87
C ARG A 87 33.41 6.98 8.42
N TRP A 88 32.75 7.76 7.57
CA TRP A 88 31.63 7.45 6.65
C TRP A 88 30.18 7.52 7.17
N ASN A 89 29.36 8.30 6.44
CA ASN A 89 27.89 8.36 6.35
C ASN A 89 27.11 9.42 7.15
N GLU A 90 27.63 10.64 7.29
CA GLU A 90 26.80 11.79 7.74
C GLU A 90 25.91 12.39 6.63
N ALA A 91 26.12 12.07 5.36
CA ALA A 91 25.53 12.79 4.23
C ALA A 91 24.04 12.46 3.92
N GLU A 92 23.51 11.31 4.34
CA GLU A 92 22.17 10.85 3.90
C GLU A 92 21.05 11.04 4.94
N THR A 93 21.36 11.10 6.24
CA THR A 93 20.36 11.30 7.32
C THR A 93 20.03 12.76 7.60
N LEU A 94 21.04 13.63 7.50
CA LEU A 94 20.92 15.07 7.74
C LEU A 94 19.88 15.77 6.85
N PRO A 95 19.75 15.51 5.53
CA PRO A 95 18.76 16.22 4.72
C PRO A 95 17.31 15.91 5.12
N VAL A 96 17.00 14.67 5.51
CA VAL A 96 15.62 14.26 5.83
C VAL A 96 15.13 14.92 7.13
N GLN A 97 15.95 14.90 8.19
CA GLN A 97 15.55 15.49 9.47
C GLN A 97 15.47 17.02 9.39
N VAL A 98 16.32 17.66 8.58
CA VAL A 98 16.21 19.10 8.29
C VAL A 98 14.90 19.40 7.56
N LEU A 99 14.52 18.60 6.55
CA LEU A 99 13.24 18.77 5.85
C LEU A 99 12.04 18.63 6.80
N TYR A 100 12.07 17.70 7.74
CA TYR A 100 11.02 17.59 8.77
C TYR A 100 10.98 18.80 9.72
N ALA A 101 12.13 19.34 10.12
CA ALA A 101 12.20 20.54 10.95
C ALA A 101 11.62 21.77 10.21
N VAL A 102 11.96 21.94 8.93
CA VAL A 102 11.41 23.00 8.08
C VAL A 102 9.91 22.81 7.86
N LEU A 103 9.44 21.57 7.67
CA LEU A 103 8.01 21.27 7.60
C LEU A 103 7.31 21.65 8.91
N GLY A 104 7.86 21.28 10.07
CA GLY A 104 7.31 21.65 11.38
C GLY A 104 7.22 23.17 11.57
N ALA A 105 8.26 23.91 11.21
CA ALA A 105 8.25 25.38 11.25
C ALA A 105 7.18 25.98 10.31
N THR A 106 7.03 25.39 9.12
CA THR A 106 6.00 25.81 8.14
C THR A 106 4.59 25.55 8.67
N GLN A 107 4.36 24.43 9.34
CA GLN A 107 3.06 24.11 9.96
C GLN A 107 2.75 25.06 11.13
N LEU A 108 3.73 25.40 11.96
CA LEU A 108 3.56 26.40 13.01
C LEU A 108 3.26 27.80 12.44
N ALA A 109 3.87 28.16 11.31
CA ALA A 109 3.52 29.39 10.60
C ALA A 109 2.07 29.38 10.08
N LEU A 110 1.57 28.24 9.59
CA LEU A 110 0.16 28.09 9.21
C LEU A 110 -0.78 28.29 10.40
N VAL A 111 -0.45 27.74 11.58
CA VAL A 111 -1.23 28.00 12.81
C VAL A 111 -1.31 29.49 13.09
N ALA A 112 -0.18 30.21 13.01
CA ALA A 112 -0.14 31.65 13.25
C ALA A 112 -0.95 32.43 12.21
N LEU A 113 -0.91 32.03 10.94
CA LEU A 113 -1.69 32.68 9.87
C LEU A 113 -3.20 32.47 10.04
N TRP A 114 -3.63 31.25 10.35
CA TRP A 114 -5.04 30.94 10.61
C TRP A 114 -5.57 31.55 11.90
N ALA A 115 -4.70 31.83 12.86
CA ALA A 115 -5.07 32.52 14.10
C ALA A 115 -5.30 34.03 13.91
N LYS A 116 -4.87 34.64 12.79
CA LYS A 116 -5.04 36.08 12.56
C LYS A 116 -6.53 36.44 12.41
N PRO A 117 -6.99 37.55 13.01
CA PRO A 117 -8.38 38.01 12.86
C PRO A 117 -8.78 38.34 11.42
N THR A 118 -7.81 38.65 10.56
CA THR A 118 -8.03 39.00 9.15
C THR A 118 -8.18 37.79 8.25
N ALA A 119 -7.85 36.58 8.73
CA ALA A 119 -7.99 35.35 7.95
C ALA A 119 -9.44 34.87 8.00
N THR A 120 -10.04 34.61 6.84
CA THR A 120 -11.35 33.98 6.77
C THR A 120 -11.19 32.48 6.98
N LYS A 121 -11.57 32.03 8.17
CA LYS A 121 -11.41 30.66 8.67
C LYS A 121 -12.74 29.93 8.73
N THR A 122 -12.68 28.61 8.64
CA THR A 122 -13.79 27.74 9.01
C THR A 122 -13.72 27.40 10.50
N THR A 123 -14.71 26.66 10.98
CA THR A 123 -14.67 26.03 12.31
C THR A 123 -13.50 25.04 12.50
N ALA A 124 -12.96 24.45 11.43
CA ALA A 124 -11.90 23.42 11.49
C ALA A 124 -10.48 23.95 11.18
N SER A 125 -10.33 25.11 10.53
CA SER A 125 -9.02 25.57 10.02
C SER A 125 -7.91 25.64 11.07
N VAL A 126 -8.21 26.16 12.27
CA VAL A 126 -7.22 26.26 13.36
C VAL A 126 -6.89 24.88 13.93
N ALA A 127 -7.92 24.03 14.10
CA ALA A 127 -7.73 22.67 14.61
C ALA A 127 -6.89 21.81 13.65
N ASP A 128 -7.14 21.92 12.35
CA ASP A 128 -6.35 21.25 11.30
C ASP A 128 -4.88 21.68 11.32
N ALA A 129 -4.61 22.99 11.40
CA ALA A 129 -3.24 23.50 11.42
C ALA A 129 -2.48 23.04 12.69
N VAL A 130 -3.14 23.02 13.85
CA VAL A 130 -2.55 22.52 15.10
C VAL A 130 -2.28 21.02 15.00
N LEU A 131 -3.23 20.24 14.50
CA LEU A 131 -3.07 18.79 14.35
C LEU A 131 -1.98 18.44 13.32
N SER A 132 -1.87 19.22 12.25
CA SER A 132 -0.81 19.10 11.24
C SER A 132 0.57 19.39 11.82
N SER A 133 0.67 20.34 12.75
CA SER A 133 1.91 20.64 13.48
C SER A 133 2.32 19.46 14.39
N VAL A 134 1.36 18.89 15.13
CA VAL A 134 1.59 17.68 15.95
C VAL A 134 1.97 16.49 15.06
N GLY A 135 1.31 16.33 13.92
CA GLY A 135 1.59 15.29 12.93
C GLY A 135 3.01 15.40 12.36
N ALA A 136 3.48 16.61 12.05
CA ALA A 136 4.84 16.84 11.56
C ALA A 136 5.90 16.39 12.59
N LEU A 137 5.69 16.71 13.87
CA LEU A 137 6.56 16.26 14.96
C LEU A 137 6.54 14.73 15.11
N ALA A 138 5.34 14.13 15.09
CA ALA A 138 5.19 12.68 15.19
C ALA A 138 5.88 11.93 14.05
N LEU A 139 5.81 12.47 12.81
CA LEU A 139 6.49 11.92 11.64
C LEU A 139 8.02 12.06 11.75
N ALA A 140 8.52 13.20 12.24
CA ALA A 140 9.95 13.41 12.44
C ALA A 140 10.53 12.38 13.41
N ILE A 141 9.85 12.17 14.55
CA ILE A 141 10.24 11.16 15.55
C ILE A 141 10.17 9.74 14.95
N LEU A 142 9.09 9.41 14.24
CA LEU A 142 8.95 8.09 13.62
C LEU A 142 10.03 7.86 12.55
N SER A 143 10.33 8.85 11.72
CA SER A 143 11.39 8.79 10.70
C SER A 143 12.74 8.51 11.33
N PHE A 144 13.08 9.22 12.42
CA PHE A 144 14.32 9.01 13.15
C PHE A 144 14.43 7.58 13.70
N VAL A 145 13.41 7.11 14.43
CA VAL A 145 13.42 5.76 15.02
C VAL A 145 13.43 4.67 13.94
N GLU A 146 12.74 4.87 12.82
CA GLU A 146 12.79 3.93 11.70
C GLU A 146 14.09 3.98 10.92
N HIS A 147 14.81 5.09 10.92
CA HIS A 147 16.15 5.17 10.36
C HIS A 147 17.11 4.21 11.04
N GLU A 148 17.16 4.24 12.37
CA GLU A 148 18.10 3.43 13.14
C GLU A 148 17.73 1.94 13.20
N ARG A 149 16.44 1.60 13.20
CA ARG A 149 15.95 0.26 13.61
C ARG A 149 15.30 -0.56 12.50
N SER A 150 15.03 0.03 11.34
CA SER A 150 14.44 -0.66 10.19
C SER A 150 15.46 -0.89 9.08
N ILE A 151 15.41 -2.08 8.47
CA ILE A 151 16.25 -2.44 7.30
C ILE A 151 15.73 -1.74 6.04
N ARG A 152 14.42 -1.56 5.97
CA ARG A 152 13.70 -0.98 4.85
C ARG A 152 13.20 0.42 5.17
N PRO A 153 13.00 1.27 4.15
CA PRO A 153 12.27 2.52 4.28
C PRO A 153 10.88 2.34 4.90
N SER A 154 10.35 3.42 5.48
CA SER A 154 9.10 3.40 6.22
C SER A 154 7.89 3.15 5.34
N LEU A 155 7.19 2.02 5.54
CA LEU A 155 5.92 1.82 4.86
C LEU A 155 4.83 2.78 5.36
N VAL A 156 4.83 3.08 6.67
CA VAL A 156 3.81 3.95 7.29
C VAL A 156 3.94 5.37 6.76
N ILE A 157 5.15 5.95 6.85
CA ILE A 157 5.41 7.32 6.39
C ILE A 157 5.20 7.42 4.87
N GLN A 158 5.73 6.48 4.08
CA GLN A 158 5.57 6.52 2.62
C GLN A 158 4.10 6.41 2.22
N SER A 159 3.31 5.52 2.84
CA SER A 159 1.88 5.41 2.55
C SER A 159 1.11 6.68 2.92
N TYR A 160 1.44 7.28 4.08
CA TYR A 160 0.79 8.51 4.56
C TYR A 160 1.14 9.70 3.66
N LEU A 161 2.42 9.91 3.35
CA LEU A 161 2.86 10.99 2.47
C LEU A 161 2.30 10.82 1.04
N SER A 162 2.24 9.60 0.52
CA SER A 162 1.66 9.34 -0.82
C SER A 162 0.19 9.72 -0.88
N LEU A 163 -0.59 9.27 0.11
CA LEU A 163 -2.02 9.57 0.18
C LEU A 163 -2.25 11.07 0.38
N THR A 164 -1.59 11.66 1.38
CA THR A 164 -1.78 13.09 1.70
C THR A 164 -1.25 14.02 0.63
N LEU A 165 -0.23 13.65 -0.16
CA LEU A 165 0.17 14.45 -1.33
C LEU A 165 -0.93 14.54 -2.38
N LEU A 166 -1.64 13.45 -2.67
CA LEU A 166 -2.76 13.49 -3.60
C LEU A 166 -3.90 14.37 -3.07
N LEU A 167 -4.16 14.32 -1.78
CA LEU A 167 -5.21 15.10 -1.12
C LEU A 167 -4.84 16.59 -0.98
N ASP A 168 -3.61 16.89 -0.57
CA ASP A 168 -3.09 18.25 -0.44
C ASP A 168 -2.98 18.97 -1.80
N ALA A 169 -2.80 18.24 -2.90
CA ALA A 169 -2.84 18.82 -4.23
C ALA A 169 -4.21 19.46 -4.53
N ALA A 170 -5.31 18.83 -4.10
CA ALA A 170 -6.65 19.41 -4.20
C ALA A 170 -6.76 20.66 -3.30
N ARG A 171 -6.29 20.58 -2.05
CA ARG A 171 -6.33 21.69 -1.08
C ARG A 171 -5.56 22.93 -1.55
N VAL A 172 -4.34 22.73 -2.04
CA VAL A 172 -3.50 23.82 -2.57
C VAL A 172 -4.24 24.53 -3.70
N ARG A 173 -4.83 23.78 -4.63
CA ARG A 173 -5.63 24.34 -5.72
C ARG A 173 -6.84 25.13 -5.19
N THR A 174 -7.60 24.57 -4.26
CA THR A 174 -8.78 25.23 -3.67
C THR A 174 -8.40 26.55 -3.01
N LEU A 175 -7.30 26.59 -2.23
CA LEU A 175 -6.82 27.80 -1.57
C LEU A 175 -6.38 28.89 -2.56
N TRP A 176 -5.72 28.53 -3.67
CA TRP A 176 -5.36 29.49 -4.72
C TRP A 176 -6.56 30.05 -5.47
N LEU A 177 -7.64 29.25 -5.63
CA LEU A 177 -8.87 29.69 -6.29
C LEU A 177 -9.76 30.58 -5.41
N GLN A 178 -9.56 30.58 -4.09
CA GLN A 178 -10.30 31.44 -3.15
C GLN A 178 -9.92 32.93 -3.26
N SER A 179 -8.66 33.25 -3.58
CA SER A 179 -8.13 34.62 -3.76
C SER A 179 -8.22 35.61 -2.58
N TYR A 180 -8.64 35.16 -1.39
CA TYR A 180 -8.72 36.00 -0.17
C TYR A 180 -7.76 35.56 0.96
N ASN A 181 -7.08 34.43 0.79
CA ASN A 181 -6.18 33.83 1.78
C ASN A 181 -4.79 33.53 1.17
N ASP A 182 -4.25 34.45 0.36
CA ASP A 182 -3.06 34.21 -0.46
C ASP A 182 -1.82 33.81 0.34
N ALA A 183 -1.61 34.42 1.52
CA ALA A 183 -0.51 34.04 2.40
C ALA A 183 -0.62 32.58 2.88
N VAL A 184 -1.83 32.12 3.18
CA VAL A 184 -2.09 30.73 3.59
C VAL A 184 -1.91 29.79 2.40
N ALA A 185 -2.38 30.18 1.20
CA ALA A 185 -2.20 29.41 -0.02
C ALA A 185 -0.71 29.22 -0.35
N ALA A 186 0.09 30.28 -0.24
CA ALA A 186 1.53 30.25 -0.46
C ALA A 186 2.25 29.32 0.53
N VAL A 187 1.99 29.46 1.84
CA VAL A 187 2.64 28.62 2.87
C VAL A 187 2.17 27.16 2.78
N THR A 188 0.90 26.90 2.43
CA THR A 188 0.41 25.54 2.17
C THR A 188 1.08 24.92 0.95
N THR A 189 1.34 25.71 -0.10
CA THR A 189 2.11 25.26 -1.28
C THR A 189 3.54 24.88 -0.88
N VAL A 190 4.19 25.68 -0.03
CA VAL A 190 5.51 25.34 0.53
C VAL A 190 5.45 24.03 1.30
N ALA A 191 4.46 23.84 2.19
CA ALA A 191 4.28 22.60 2.92
C ALA A 191 4.07 21.38 1.99
N PHE A 192 3.28 21.54 0.93
CA PHE A 192 3.10 20.51 -0.12
C PHE A 192 4.42 20.16 -0.81
N THR A 193 5.20 21.16 -1.23
CA THR A 193 6.52 20.91 -1.84
C THR A 193 7.50 20.22 -0.88
N LEU A 194 7.48 20.57 0.41
CA LEU A 194 8.29 19.90 1.42
C LEU A 194 7.88 18.44 1.61
N LYS A 195 6.57 18.14 1.65
CA LYS A 195 6.07 16.75 1.67
C LYS A 195 6.50 15.98 0.41
N PHE A 196 6.51 16.63 -0.75
CA PHE A 196 6.96 16.03 -2.01
C PHE A 196 8.47 15.72 -2.01
N LEU A 197 9.29 16.61 -1.46
CA LEU A 197 10.72 16.33 -1.27
C LEU A 197 10.93 15.22 -0.24
N LEU A 198 10.23 15.27 0.88
CA LEU A 198 10.30 14.24 1.92
C LEU A 198 10.00 12.85 1.38
N ILE A 199 8.98 12.70 0.52
CA ILE A 199 8.65 11.38 -0.03
C ILE A 199 9.75 10.84 -0.96
N ILE A 200 10.44 11.72 -1.71
CA ILE A 200 11.57 11.34 -2.57
C ILE A 200 12.74 10.87 -1.71
N PHE A 201 13.11 11.64 -0.68
CA PHE A 201 14.24 11.27 0.18
C PHE A 201 13.94 10.06 1.06
N GLU A 202 12.72 9.93 1.60
CA GLU A 202 12.29 8.75 2.34
C GLU A 202 12.16 7.51 1.44
N ALA A 203 12.07 7.66 0.11
CA ALA A 203 12.05 6.54 -0.84
C ALA A 203 13.43 5.90 -1.07
N VAL A 204 14.53 6.58 -0.70
CA VAL A 204 15.89 6.10 -0.95
C VAL A 204 16.19 4.85 -0.13
N GLU A 205 16.77 3.84 -0.79
CA GLU A 205 17.10 2.56 -0.18
C GLU A 205 18.35 2.68 0.71
N LYS A 206 18.28 2.11 1.92
CA LYS A 206 19.34 2.20 2.95
C LYS A 206 20.45 1.16 2.80
N ARG A 207 20.54 0.45 1.66
CA ARG A 207 21.38 -0.76 1.55
C ARG A 207 22.88 -0.47 1.69
N SER A 208 23.34 0.71 1.32
CA SER A 208 24.74 1.16 1.45
C SER A 208 25.18 1.31 2.91
N ILE A 209 24.27 1.75 3.77
CA ILE A 209 24.54 2.15 5.17
C ILE A 209 24.22 1.08 6.22
N LEU A 210 23.62 -0.04 5.83
CA LEU A 210 23.31 -1.15 6.73
C LEU A 210 24.57 -1.87 7.21
N HIS A 211 24.56 -2.35 8.47
CA HIS A 211 25.61 -3.25 8.95
C HIS A 211 25.79 -4.48 8.04
N PRO A 212 27.01 -5.04 7.95
CA PRO A 212 27.34 -6.15 7.04
C PRO A 212 26.40 -7.35 7.17
N GLU A 213 25.94 -7.67 8.38
CA GLU A 213 25.01 -8.77 8.66
C GLU A 213 23.69 -8.66 7.88
N TRP A 214 23.21 -7.44 7.64
CA TRP A 214 21.93 -7.19 6.97
C TRP A 214 22.09 -6.91 5.47
N LYS A 215 23.30 -6.62 4.99
CA LYS A 215 23.59 -6.27 3.59
C LYS A 215 23.42 -7.45 2.62
N SER A 216 23.58 -8.67 3.13
CA SER A 216 23.38 -9.94 2.42
C SER A 216 21.91 -10.33 2.23
N THR A 217 20.98 -9.60 2.84
CA THR A 217 19.53 -9.82 2.69
C THR A 217 19.09 -9.57 1.23
N SER A 218 18.01 -10.23 0.81
CA SER A 218 17.41 -10.04 -0.51
C SER A 218 17.09 -8.55 -0.78
N PRO A 219 17.36 -8.04 -2.01
CA PRO A 219 17.06 -6.65 -2.34
C PRO A 219 15.58 -6.30 -2.10
N GLU A 220 14.66 -7.22 -2.42
CA GLU A 220 13.24 -7.03 -2.19
C GLU A 220 12.89 -6.73 -0.72
N ALA A 221 13.62 -7.33 0.25
CA ALA A 221 13.38 -7.11 1.67
C ALA A 221 13.92 -5.77 2.16
N THR A 222 14.92 -5.20 1.47
CA THR A 222 15.49 -3.87 1.76
C THR A 222 14.74 -2.74 1.04
N SER A 223 14.02 -3.05 -0.04
CA SER A 223 13.32 -2.06 -0.87
C SER A 223 12.12 -1.42 -0.18
N GLY A 224 11.92 -0.12 -0.44
CA GLY A 224 10.77 0.66 0.05
C GLY A 224 9.47 0.37 -0.70
N LEU A 225 8.41 1.12 -0.36
CA LEU A 225 7.08 0.99 -0.97
C LEU A 225 7.14 1.13 -2.50
N PHE A 226 7.70 2.22 -3.02
CA PHE A 226 7.73 2.50 -4.47
C PHE A 226 8.53 1.45 -5.25
N SER A 227 9.76 1.16 -4.81
CA SER A 227 10.62 0.16 -5.44
C SER A 227 9.95 -1.21 -5.49
N ARG A 228 9.20 -1.59 -4.45
CA ARG A 228 8.43 -2.85 -4.44
C ARG A 228 7.15 -2.79 -5.28
N SER A 229 6.47 -1.65 -5.30
CA SER A 229 5.23 -1.43 -6.07
C SER A 229 5.44 -1.64 -7.57
N VAL A 230 6.54 -1.12 -8.11
CA VAL A 230 6.89 -1.22 -9.55
C VAL A 230 7.99 -2.23 -9.85
N PHE A 231 8.39 -3.04 -8.87
CA PHE A 231 9.45 -4.05 -9.00
C PHE A 231 10.82 -3.49 -9.45
N TRP A 232 11.14 -2.26 -9.06
CA TRP A 232 12.38 -1.58 -9.45
C TRP A 232 13.64 -2.35 -9.05
N TRP A 233 13.61 -3.06 -7.93
CA TRP A 233 14.70 -3.89 -7.41
C TRP A 233 15.14 -5.02 -8.36
N LEU A 234 14.30 -5.42 -9.33
CA LEU A 234 14.66 -6.43 -10.35
C LEU A 234 15.50 -5.87 -11.50
N ASN A 235 15.51 -4.55 -11.70
CA ASN A 235 16.18 -3.92 -12.84
C ASN A 235 17.69 -4.23 -12.88
N GLY A 236 18.32 -4.40 -11.73
CA GLY A 236 19.72 -4.82 -11.65
C GLY A 236 19.96 -6.20 -12.26
N LEU A 237 19.07 -7.16 -11.96
CA LEU A 237 19.13 -8.52 -12.51
C LEU A 237 18.85 -8.53 -14.01
N PHE A 238 17.83 -7.80 -14.47
CA PHE A 238 17.50 -7.71 -15.90
C PHE A 238 18.63 -7.08 -16.71
N ARG A 239 19.27 -6.03 -16.18
CA ARG A 239 20.42 -5.41 -16.86
C ARG A 239 21.61 -6.37 -16.96
N ASN A 240 21.83 -7.21 -15.94
CA ASN A 240 22.88 -8.22 -15.99
C ASN A 240 22.54 -9.33 -17.00
N GLY A 241 21.30 -9.83 -16.98
CA GLY A 241 20.82 -10.84 -17.94
C GLY A 241 20.81 -10.37 -19.40
N PHE A 242 20.64 -9.06 -19.63
CA PHE A 242 20.79 -8.46 -20.96
C PHE A 242 22.25 -8.43 -21.43
N LYS A 243 23.21 -8.28 -20.50
CA LYS A 243 24.63 -8.16 -20.82
C LYS A 243 25.36 -9.51 -20.86
N ARG A 244 24.94 -10.48 -20.05
CA ARG A 244 25.57 -11.80 -19.93
C ARG A 244 24.56 -12.88 -19.60
N SER A 245 24.87 -14.13 -19.93
CA SER A 245 24.10 -15.28 -19.45
C SER A 245 24.18 -15.36 -17.92
N LEU A 246 23.03 -15.55 -17.27
CA LEU A 246 22.94 -15.61 -15.81
C LEU A 246 23.33 -17.00 -15.32
N SER A 247 24.22 -17.06 -14.33
CA SER A 247 24.51 -18.27 -13.55
C SER A 247 23.76 -18.26 -12.22
N MET A 248 23.84 -19.37 -11.45
CA MET A 248 23.16 -19.47 -10.15
C MET A 248 23.68 -18.45 -9.12
N GLU A 249 24.94 -18.05 -9.23
CA GLU A 249 25.59 -17.07 -8.34
C GLU A 249 25.14 -15.63 -8.61
N ASP A 250 24.63 -15.36 -9.82
CA ASP A 250 24.10 -14.05 -10.21
C ASP A 250 22.67 -13.81 -9.73
N LEU A 251 22.00 -14.87 -9.24
CA LEU A 251 20.64 -14.80 -8.75
C LEU A 251 20.57 -14.16 -7.36
N LEU A 252 19.44 -13.51 -7.09
CA LEU A 252 19.21 -12.83 -5.84
C LEU A 252 19.00 -13.85 -4.70
N PRO A 253 19.52 -13.58 -3.49
CA PRO A 253 19.33 -14.49 -2.38
C PRO A 253 17.84 -14.56 -2.01
N LEU A 254 17.39 -15.77 -1.66
CA LEU A 254 16.00 -16.04 -1.32
C LEU A 254 15.65 -15.39 0.04
N ASP A 255 14.47 -14.79 0.14
CA ASP A 255 13.94 -14.30 1.42
C ASP A 255 13.87 -15.46 2.44
N LYS A 256 14.36 -15.22 3.66
CA LYS A 256 14.33 -16.18 4.78
C LYS A 256 12.96 -16.84 4.96
N HIS A 257 11.87 -16.11 4.76
CA HIS A 257 10.51 -16.64 4.91
C HIS A 257 10.06 -17.59 3.79
N LEU A 258 10.74 -17.60 2.65
CA LEU A 258 10.48 -18.50 1.53
C LEU A 258 11.34 -19.77 1.58
N THR A 259 12.33 -19.83 2.49
CA THR A 259 13.24 -20.97 2.59
C THR A 259 12.52 -22.23 3.08
N CYS A 260 12.84 -23.37 2.46
CA CYS A 260 12.27 -24.68 2.81
C CYS A 260 12.51 -25.05 4.26
N ALA A 261 13.71 -24.79 4.80
CA ALA A 261 14.05 -25.10 6.19
C ALA A 261 13.15 -24.34 7.19
N TYR A 262 12.93 -23.04 6.96
CA TYR A 262 12.05 -22.23 7.80
C TYR A 262 10.58 -22.68 7.73
N LEU A 263 10.10 -22.99 6.51
CA LEU A 263 8.73 -23.44 6.30
C LEU A 263 8.48 -24.82 6.89
N TYR A 264 9.44 -25.74 6.72
CA TYR A 264 9.39 -27.08 7.29
C TYR A 264 9.33 -27.03 8.83
N ASP A 265 10.26 -26.34 9.49
CA ASP A 265 10.29 -26.22 10.95
C ASP A 265 8.96 -25.70 11.50
N ARG A 266 8.44 -24.62 10.90
CA ARG A 266 7.18 -23.99 11.32
C ARG A 266 5.96 -24.88 11.10
N LEU A 267 5.86 -25.57 9.96
CA LEU A 267 4.71 -26.41 9.63
C LEU A 267 4.78 -27.76 10.35
N GLN A 268 5.95 -28.38 10.43
CA GLN A 268 6.16 -29.66 11.09
C GLN A 268 5.91 -29.54 12.60
N THR A 269 6.44 -28.49 13.25
CA THR A 269 6.17 -28.23 14.68
C THR A 269 4.67 -28.05 14.93
N ALA A 270 3.95 -27.38 14.02
CA ALA A 270 2.51 -27.27 14.14
C ALA A 270 1.80 -28.63 13.91
N TRP A 271 2.28 -29.44 12.97
CA TRP A 271 1.66 -30.72 12.59
C TRP A 271 1.78 -31.78 13.68
N VAL A 272 2.90 -31.82 14.39
CA VAL A 272 3.11 -32.72 15.53
C VAL A 272 2.13 -32.43 16.66
N ASN A 273 1.78 -31.15 16.86
CA ASN A 273 0.87 -30.70 17.91
C ASN A 273 -0.62 -30.83 17.55
N VAL A 274 -0.96 -31.39 16.38
CA VAL A 274 -2.38 -31.62 16.01
C VAL A 274 -2.89 -32.86 16.75
N PRO A 275 -3.92 -32.74 17.63
CA PRO A 275 -4.39 -33.83 18.46
C PRO A 275 -5.05 -34.96 17.66
N THR A 276 -5.85 -34.61 16.65
CA THR A 276 -6.51 -35.57 15.75
C THR A 276 -6.23 -35.24 14.30
N LYS A 277 -5.59 -36.19 13.60
CA LYS A 277 -5.21 -36.06 12.19
C LYS A 277 -6.35 -36.56 11.31
N ALA A 278 -7.27 -35.67 10.98
CA ALA A 278 -8.34 -35.90 10.00
C ALA A 278 -7.84 -35.60 8.57
N PRO A 279 -8.53 -36.06 7.51
CA PRO A 279 -8.10 -35.85 6.13
C PRO A 279 -7.89 -34.38 5.73
N ARG A 280 -8.59 -33.44 6.39
CA ARG A 280 -8.50 -32.00 6.12
C ARG A 280 -7.61 -31.24 7.10
N SER A 281 -7.04 -31.90 8.12
CA SER A 281 -6.28 -31.23 9.18
C SER A 281 -5.06 -30.47 8.63
N LEU A 282 -4.41 -31.01 7.59
CA LEU A 282 -3.24 -30.36 6.97
C LEU A 282 -3.63 -29.04 6.29
N LEU A 283 -4.76 -29.03 5.58
CA LEU A 283 -5.28 -27.84 4.91
C LEU A 283 -5.57 -26.72 5.92
N PHE A 284 -6.32 -27.03 6.98
CA PHE A 284 -6.65 -26.03 8.01
C PHE A 284 -5.43 -25.55 8.79
N LEU A 285 -4.46 -26.44 9.07
CA LEU A 285 -3.19 -26.05 9.68
C LEU A 285 -2.43 -25.07 8.79
N TYR A 286 -2.40 -25.34 7.49
CA TYR A 286 -1.72 -24.50 6.52
C TYR A 286 -2.35 -23.09 6.47
N PHE A 287 -3.68 -23.02 6.30
CA PHE A 287 -4.42 -21.75 6.37
C PHE A 287 -4.21 -21.04 7.70
N GLY A 288 -4.23 -21.75 8.83
CA GLY A 288 -4.03 -21.17 10.16
C GLY A 288 -2.63 -20.59 10.36
N ARG A 289 -1.58 -21.27 9.87
CA ARG A 289 -0.18 -20.85 10.06
C ARG A 289 0.26 -19.79 9.08
N LEU A 290 -0.32 -19.74 7.88
CA LEU A 290 0.05 -18.79 6.83
C LEU A 290 -1.05 -17.76 6.54
N LYS A 291 -2.08 -17.66 7.39
CA LYS A 291 -3.17 -16.68 7.30
C LYS A 291 -2.70 -15.26 7.01
N TRP A 292 -1.66 -14.78 7.68
CA TRP A 292 -1.19 -13.41 7.48
C TRP A 292 -0.50 -13.19 6.14
N ARG A 293 0.08 -14.25 5.56
CA ARG A 293 0.65 -14.20 4.21
C ARG A 293 -0.44 -14.23 3.15
N LEU A 294 -1.46 -15.07 3.34
CA LEU A 294 -2.62 -15.12 2.45
C LEU A 294 -3.42 -13.81 2.52
N LEU A 295 -3.69 -13.31 3.72
CA LEU A 295 -4.43 -12.08 3.93
C LEU A 295 -3.71 -10.83 3.37
N SER A 296 -2.38 -10.89 3.20
CA SER A 296 -1.63 -9.76 2.66
C SER A 296 -1.98 -9.41 1.20
N ALA A 297 -2.51 -10.36 0.42
CA ALA A 297 -2.97 -10.13 -0.95
C ALA A 297 -4.40 -9.55 -1.05
N VAL A 298 -5.14 -9.52 0.06
CA VAL A 298 -6.53 -8.99 0.09
C VAL A 298 -6.59 -7.47 -0.15
N PRO A 299 -5.79 -6.63 0.54
CA PRO A 299 -5.80 -5.19 0.28
C PRO A 299 -5.54 -4.79 -1.18
N PRO A 300 -4.51 -5.29 -1.89
CA PRO A 300 -4.32 -4.94 -3.29
C PRO A 300 -5.45 -5.50 -4.19
N ARG A 301 -6.03 -6.67 -3.88
CA ARG A 301 -7.19 -7.18 -4.64
C ARG A 301 -8.43 -6.31 -4.47
N LEU A 302 -8.70 -5.82 -3.25
CA LEU A 302 -9.77 -4.84 -3.00
C LEU A 302 -9.51 -3.52 -3.73
N GLY A 303 -8.27 -3.04 -3.74
CA GLY A 303 -7.88 -1.87 -4.51
C GLY A 303 -8.13 -2.04 -6.02
N LEU A 304 -7.81 -3.21 -6.57
CA LEU A 304 -8.10 -3.54 -7.97
C LEU A 304 -9.61 -3.51 -8.28
N ILE A 305 -10.44 -4.05 -7.39
CA ILE A 305 -11.91 -3.95 -7.50
C ILE A 305 -12.32 -2.48 -7.59
N ALA A 306 -11.87 -1.66 -6.63
CA ALA A 306 -12.21 -0.24 -6.59
C ALA A 306 -11.83 0.49 -7.89
N PHE A 307 -10.59 0.33 -8.37
CA PHE A 307 -10.16 0.98 -9.61
C PHE A 307 -10.89 0.48 -10.85
N ASN A 308 -11.21 -0.81 -10.94
CA ASN A 308 -11.99 -1.35 -12.06
C ASN A 308 -13.39 -0.74 -12.10
N PHE A 309 -14.04 -0.58 -10.95
CA PHE A 309 -15.36 0.08 -10.89
C PHE A 309 -15.30 1.59 -11.08
N CYS A 310 -14.15 2.25 -10.89
CA CYS A 310 -13.99 3.66 -11.25
C CYS A 310 -14.08 3.90 -12.77
N GLN A 311 -13.70 2.93 -13.62
CA GLN A 311 -13.68 3.08 -15.08
C GLN A 311 -15.03 3.50 -15.69
N PRO A 312 -16.17 2.83 -15.43
CA PRO A 312 -17.46 3.24 -16.00
C PRO A 312 -17.88 4.65 -15.58
N PHE A 313 -17.59 5.08 -14.34
CA PHE A 313 -17.87 6.45 -13.90
C PHE A 313 -17.01 7.49 -14.62
N LEU A 314 -15.74 7.19 -14.87
CA LEU A 314 -14.85 8.06 -15.65
C LEU A 314 -15.36 8.22 -17.08
N ILE A 315 -15.78 7.12 -17.71
CA ILE A 315 -16.34 7.15 -19.07
C ILE A 315 -17.62 7.96 -19.10
N GLN A 316 -18.55 7.74 -18.16
CA GLN A 316 -19.79 8.51 -18.07
C GLN A 316 -19.50 10.01 -17.90
N ARG A 317 -18.54 10.36 -17.02
CA ARG A 317 -18.15 11.75 -16.81
C ARG A 317 -17.52 12.35 -18.06
N ALA A 318 -16.65 11.61 -18.75
CA ALA A 318 -16.02 12.02 -20.00
C ALA A 318 -17.04 12.28 -21.12
N ILE A 319 -18.00 11.38 -21.30
CA ILE A 319 -19.08 11.53 -22.28
C ILE A 319 -19.92 12.77 -21.94
N SER A 320 -20.32 12.92 -20.67
CA SER A 320 -21.12 14.06 -20.21
C SER A 320 -20.40 15.40 -20.35
N PHE A 321 -19.07 15.40 -20.25
CA PHE A 321 -18.24 16.59 -20.47
C PHE A 321 -18.12 16.89 -21.97
N SER A 322 -17.94 15.86 -22.80
CA SER A 322 -17.81 16.02 -24.25
C SER A 322 -19.10 16.44 -24.95
N SER A 323 -20.28 16.18 -24.36
CA SER A 323 -21.57 16.51 -24.96
C SER A 323 -22.09 17.91 -24.62
N ARG A 324 -21.42 18.65 -23.72
CA ARG A 324 -21.83 19.99 -23.29
C ARG A 324 -21.32 21.09 -24.24
N PRO A 325 -22.03 22.23 -24.37
CA PRO A 325 -21.56 23.36 -25.17
C PRO A 325 -20.26 23.96 -24.59
N LYS A 326 -19.30 24.31 -25.47
CA LYS A 326 -18.00 24.88 -25.07
C LYS A 326 -18.08 26.18 -24.24
N SER A 327 -19.21 26.89 -24.24
CA SER A 327 -19.41 28.14 -23.51
C SER A 327 -19.67 27.97 -22.02
N GLU A 328 -19.96 26.75 -21.55
CA GLU A 328 -20.46 26.52 -20.18
C GLU A 328 -19.45 25.87 -19.23
N ASP A 329 -18.37 25.25 -19.73
CA ASP A 329 -17.45 24.49 -18.87
C ASP A 329 -16.05 25.13 -18.77
N PRO A 330 -15.55 25.39 -17.54
CA PRO A 330 -14.16 25.77 -17.34
C PRO A 330 -13.24 24.58 -17.66
N ASN A 331 -12.17 24.82 -18.44
CA ASN A 331 -11.12 23.85 -18.82
C ASN A 331 -10.59 22.98 -17.66
N ASN A 332 -10.76 23.46 -16.43
CA ASN A 332 -10.43 22.84 -15.16
C ASN A 332 -11.02 21.44 -14.95
N VAL A 333 -12.24 21.17 -15.46
CA VAL A 333 -12.87 19.84 -15.36
C VAL A 333 -12.13 18.83 -16.25
N GLY A 334 -11.68 19.26 -17.43
CA GLY A 334 -10.90 18.44 -18.37
C GLY A 334 -9.57 18.00 -17.79
N TYR A 335 -8.81 18.92 -17.17
CA TYR A 335 -7.54 18.57 -16.49
C TYR A 335 -7.75 17.61 -15.32
N GLY A 336 -8.82 17.80 -14.53
CA GLY A 336 -9.18 16.88 -13.45
C GLY A 336 -9.49 15.47 -13.98
N LEU A 337 -10.19 15.38 -15.11
CA LEU A 337 -10.50 14.11 -15.76
C LEU A 337 -9.22 13.40 -16.26
N ILE A 338 -8.29 14.11 -16.90
CA ILE A 338 -6.99 13.54 -17.32
C ILE A 338 -6.23 12.95 -16.11
N GLY A 339 -6.16 13.71 -15.01
CA GLY A 339 -5.52 13.25 -13.77
C GLY A 339 -6.21 12.01 -13.18
N ALA A 340 -7.54 11.98 -13.18
CA ALA A 340 -8.31 10.84 -12.69
C ALA A 340 -8.10 9.58 -13.54
N TYR A 341 -8.05 9.71 -14.87
CA TYR A 341 -7.71 8.62 -15.78
C TYR A 341 -6.31 8.06 -15.48
N PHE A 342 -5.31 8.93 -15.38
CA PHE A 342 -3.95 8.50 -15.04
C PHE A 342 -3.91 7.75 -13.71
N LEU A 343 -4.56 8.29 -12.67
CA LEU A 343 -4.60 7.69 -11.34
C LEU A 343 -5.26 6.31 -11.36
N VAL A 344 -6.40 6.15 -12.04
CA VAL A 344 -7.13 4.88 -12.10
C VAL A 344 -6.32 3.83 -12.85
N TYR A 345 -5.78 4.14 -14.03
CA TYR A 345 -5.03 3.16 -14.82
C TYR A 345 -3.68 2.81 -14.18
N ALA A 346 -2.97 3.78 -13.59
CA ALA A 346 -1.76 3.50 -12.81
C ALA A 346 -2.09 2.66 -11.56
N GLY A 347 -3.20 2.96 -10.90
CA GLY A 347 -3.73 2.19 -9.77
C GLY A 347 -4.02 0.73 -10.13
N ILE A 348 -4.67 0.48 -11.26
CA ILE A 348 -4.90 -0.87 -11.80
C ILE A 348 -3.56 -1.59 -11.99
N ALA A 349 -2.62 -1.00 -12.72
CA ALA A 349 -1.33 -1.64 -13.00
C ALA A 349 -0.57 -2.01 -11.72
N ILE A 350 -0.49 -1.09 -10.75
CA ILE A 350 0.21 -1.32 -9.48
C ILE A 350 -0.51 -2.39 -8.64
N THR A 351 -1.83 -2.26 -8.46
CA THR A 351 -2.60 -3.19 -7.63
C THR A 351 -2.65 -4.60 -8.22
N THR A 352 -2.77 -4.75 -9.54
CA THR A 352 -2.67 -6.04 -10.23
C THR A 352 -1.29 -6.68 -10.00
N GLY A 353 -0.21 -5.91 -10.20
CA GLY A 353 1.15 -6.41 -9.97
C GLY A 353 1.38 -6.87 -8.53
N GLN A 354 0.95 -6.06 -7.54
CA GLN A 354 1.10 -6.40 -6.12
C GLN A 354 0.21 -7.59 -5.71
N TYR A 355 -1.02 -7.66 -6.21
CA TYR A 355 -1.92 -8.79 -5.99
C TYR A 355 -1.25 -10.10 -6.45
N GLN A 356 -0.83 -10.15 -7.72
CA GLN A 356 -0.20 -11.32 -8.31
C GLN A 356 1.07 -11.71 -7.55
N HIS A 357 1.94 -10.74 -7.27
CA HIS A 357 3.19 -11.00 -6.55
C HIS A 357 2.97 -11.62 -5.17
N LEU A 358 2.06 -11.08 -4.37
CA LEU A 358 1.78 -11.61 -3.03
C LEU A 358 1.11 -13.00 -3.09
N THR A 359 0.22 -13.23 -4.06
CA THR A 359 -0.38 -14.54 -4.29
C THR A 359 0.67 -15.58 -4.69
N TYR A 360 1.53 -15.28 -5.66
CA TYR A 360 2.61 -16.18 -6.07
C TYR A 360 3.59 -16.46 -4.93
N ARG A 361 3.94 -15.47 -4.12
CA ARG A 361 4.75 -15.70 -2.91
C ARG A 361 4.09 -16.69 -1.95
N ALA A 362 2.78 -16.59 -1.74
CA ALA A 362 2.03 -17.52 -0.91
C ALA A 362 2.01 -18.96 -1.49
N ILE A 363 1.87 -19.07 -2.81
CA ILE A 363 1.94 -20.35 -3.55
C ILE A 363 3.33 -20.97 -3.43
N THR A 364 4.40 -20.18 -3.58
CA THR A 364 5.78 -20.66 -3.41
C THR A 364 6.01 -21.18 -1.99
N MET A 365 5.49 -20.49 -0.97
CA MET A 365 5.55 -21.01 0.42
C MET A 365 4.78 -22.33 0.56
N ALA A 366 3.67 -22.51 -0.16
CA ALA A 366 2.88 -23.76 -0.12
C ALA A 366 3.64 -24.90 -0.72
N ARG A 367 4.19 -24.68 -1.91
CA ARG A 367 5.04 -25.66 -2.57
C ARG A 367 6.23 -26.04 -1.68
N GLY A 368 7.00 -25.06 -1.22
CA GLY A 368 8.21 -25.30 -0.42
C GLY A 368 7.93 -26.05 0.88
N GLY A 369 6.85 -25.67 1.59
CA GLY A 369 6.44 -26.34 2.82
C GLY A 369 5.96 -27.77 2.61
N LEU A 370 5.07 -27.99 1.64
CA LEU A 370 4.51 -29.31 1.33
C LEU A 370 5.57 -30.29 0.83
N VAL A 371 6.41 -29.87 -0.13
CA VAL A 371 7.51 -30.69 -0.65
C VAL A 371 8.47 -31.09 0.47
N SER A 372 8.83 -30.16 1.36
CA SER A 372 9.75 -30.44 2.46
C SER A 372 9.18 -31.43 3.48
N MET A 373 7.91 -31.27 3.87
CA MET A 373 7.24 -32.21 4.76
C MET A 373 7.09 -33.60 4.13
N LEU A 374 6.76 -33.65 2.84
CA LEU A 374 6.62 -34.90 2.12
C LEU A 374 7.96 -35.61 1.99
N PHE A 375 9.04 -34.88 1.69
CA PHE A 375 10.39 -35.43 1.64
C PHE A 375 10.82 -36.03 2.97
N ALA A 376 10.67 -35.28 4.06
CA ALA A 376 10.95 -35.79 5.40
C ALA A 376 10.10 -37.03 5.73
N LYS A 377 8.84 -37.05 5.29
CA LYS A 377 7.97 -38.20 5.50
C LYS A 377 8.44 -39.42 4.71
N THR A 378 8.71 -39.28 3.42
CA THR A 378 9.20 -40.36 2.55
C THR A 378 10.51 -40.94 3.06
N SER A 379 11.46 -40.11 3.52
CA SER A 379 12.71 -40.57 4.12
C SER A 379 12.55 -41.33 5.45
N SER A 380 11.41 -41.16 6.14
CA SER A 380 11.11 -41.84 7.41
C SER A 380 10.33 -43.16 7.25
N LEU A 381 9.83 -43.44 6.05
CA LEU A 381 9.04 -44.64 5.78
C LEU A 381 9.96 -45.85 5.59
N LYS A 382 9.50 -47.03 6.02
CA LYS A 382 10.17 -48.29 5.73
C LYS A 382 10.14 -48.55 4.22
N ALA A 383 11.18 -49.16 3.66
CA ALA A 383 11.32 -49.39 2.21
C ALA A 383 10.11 -50.10 1.55
N ASN A 384 9.36 -50.90 2.31
CA ASN A 384 8.18 -51.63 1.81
C ASN A 384 6.84 -50.93 2.08
N ALA A 385 6.85 -49.77 2.75
CA ALA A 385 5.63 -49.08 3.18
C ALA A 385 5.10 -48.07 2.15
N ALA A 386 5.91 -47.71 1.14
CA ALA A 386 5.50 -46.78 0.10
C ALA A 386 6.20 -47.11 -1.22
N ASP A 387 5.42 -47.08 -2.31
CA ASP A 387 5.95 -47.20 -3.66
C ASP A 387 6.74 -45.91 -4.03
N PRO A 388 8.00 -46.03 -4.49
CA PRO A 388 8.81 -44.89 -4.91
C PRO A 388 8.15 -44.06 -6.02
N ALA A 389 7.46 -44.70 -6.98
CA ALA A 389 6.81 -43.99 -8.07
C ALA A 389 5.65 -43.12 -7.56
N THR A 390 4.79 -43.68 -6.71
CA THR A 390 3.68 -42.96 -6.06
C THR A 390 4.17 -41.80 -5.17
N SER A 391 5.31 -41.97 -4.48
CA SER A 391 5.88 -40.88 -3.67
C SER A 391 6.41 -39.74 -4.55
N LEU A 392 7.01 -40.06 -5.70
CA LEU A 392 7.51 -39.08 -6.66
C LEU A 392 6.37 -38.32 -7.36
N THR A 393 5.29 -39.00 -7.73
CA THR A 393 4.11 -38.34 -8.32
C THR A 393 3.44 -37.39 -7.34
N LEU A 394 3.37 -37.76 -6.05
CA LEU A 394 2.86 -36.89 -5.00
C LEU A 394 3.72 -35.63 -4.81
N MET A 395 5.06 -35.75 -4.91
CA MET A 395 6.00 -34.62 -4.79
C MET A 395 5.98 -33.65 -5.97
N SER A 396 5.58 -34.12 -7.14
CA SER A 396 5.61 -33.36 -8.41
C SER A 396 4.21 -32.98 -8.85
N ALA A 397 3.50 -33.90 -9.51
CA ALA A 397 2.23 -33.65 -10.17
C ALA A 397 1.12 -33.19 -9.22
N ASP A 398 0.98 -33.80 -8.04
CA ASP A 398 -0.11 -33.46 -7.13
C ASP A 398 0.12 -32.13 -6.40
N ILE A 399 1.34 -31.86 -5.97
CA ILE A 399 1.69 -30.54 -5.42
C ILE A 399 1.52 -29.46 -6.48
N GLU A 400 1.90 -29.72 -7.73
CA GLU A 400 1.70 -28.78 -8.84
C GLU A 400 0.21 -28.47 -9.04
N ARG A 401 -0.66 -29.49 -9.07
CA ARG A 401 -2.13 -29.32 -9.13
C ARG A 401 -2.66 -28.48 -7.97
N ILE A 402 -2.21 -28.75 -6.73
CA ILE A 402 -2.58 -27.95 -5.56
C ILE A 402 -2.14 -26.49 -5.76
N THR A 403 -0.89 -26.25 -6.15
CA THR A 403 -0.35 -24.89 -6.31
C THR A 403 -1.02 -24.12 -7.45
N ASN A 404 -1.44 -24.80 -8.52
CA ASN A 404 -2.21 -24.18 -9.60
C ASN A 404 -3.61 -23.79 -9.13
N GLY A 405 -4.29 -24.64 -8.37
CA GLY A 405 -5.58 -24.31 -7.76
C GLY A 405 -5.53 -23.12 -6.80
N TRP A 406 -4.37 -22.85 -6.20
CA TRP A 406 -4.18 -21.70 -5.31
C TRP A 406 -4.13 -20.35 -6.03
N GLN A 407 -3.84 -20.32 -7.34
CA GLN A 407 -3.78 -19.08 -8.12
C GLN A 407 -5.13 -18.36 -8.14
N THR A 408 -6.25 -19.10 -8.14
CA THR A 408 -7.60 -18.55 -8.19
C THR A 408 -8.25 -18.40 -6.81
N MET A 409 -7.53 -18.69 -5.73
CA MET A 409 -8.09 -18.68 -4.36
C MET A 409 -8.72 -17.33 -3.98
N HIS A 410 -8.11 -16.21 -4.38
CA HIS A 410 -8.65 -14.90 -4.05
C HIS A 410 -9.84 -14.48 -4.92
N GLU A 411 -10.05 -15.14 -6.06
CA GLU A 411 -11.23 -14.90 -6.90
C GLU A 411 -12.51 -15.44 -6.24
N ILE A 412 -12.39 -16.44 -5.35
CA ILE A 412 -13.53 -17.04 -4.63
C ILE A 412 -14.31 -16.00 -3.81
N TRP A 413 -13.62 -15.10 -3.13
CA TRP A 413 -14.27 -14.05 -2.31
C TRP A 413 -14.39 -12.72 -3.07
N ALA A 414 -13.50 -12.43 -4.02
CA ALA A 414 -13.53 -11.20 -4.80
C ALA A 414 -14.70 -11.18 -5.80
N ASN A 415 -14.93 -12.29 -6.52
CA ASN A 415 -15.97 -12.35 -7.56
C ASN A 415 -17.39 -12.11 -7.01
N PRO A 416 -17.81 -12.68 -5.86
CA PRO A 416 -19.10 -12.34 -5.28
C PRO A 416 -19.27 -10.84 -4.98
N ILE A 417 -18.20 -10.18 -4.51
CA ILE A 417 -18.21 -8.73 -4.26
C ILE A 417 -18.34 -7.97 -5.58
N GLU A 418 -17.57 -8.34 -6.60
CA GLU A 418 -17.64 -7.73 -7.93
C GLU A 418 -19.03 -7.91 -8.56
N ILE A 419 -19.61 -9.09 -8.48
CA ILE A 419 -20.95 -9.37 -9.00
C ILE A 419 -22.00 -8.52 -8.27
N ALA A 420 -21.95 -8.45 -6.94
CA ALA A 420 -22.88 -7.65 -6.16
C ALA A 420 -22.78 -6.15 -6.51
N LEU A 421 -21.56 -5.62 -6.62
CA LEU A 421 -21.33 -4.24 -7.03
C LEU A 421 -21.77 -3.98 -8.47
N ALA A 422 -21.49 -4.90 -9.40
CA ALA A 422 -21.89 -4.77 -10.81
C ALA A 422 -23.41 -4.74 -10.96
N ILE A 423 -24.13 -5.63 -10.26
CA ILE A 423 -25.60 -5.65 -10.28
C ILE A 423 -26.16 -4.34 -9.73
N TYR A 424 -25.66 -3.89 -8.58
CA TYR A 424 -26.09 -2.63 -7.97
C TYR A 424 -25.88 -1.41 -8.88
N LEU A 425 -24.72 -1.32 -9.54
CA LEU A 425 -24.43 -0.22 -10.46
C LEU A 425 -25.25 -0.28 -11.76
N LEU A 426 -25.48 -1.49 -12.29
CA LEU A 426 -26.33 -1.68 -13.46
C LEU A 426 -27.79 -1.34 -13.17
N GLU A 427 -28.32 -1.73 -12.01
CA GLU A 427 -29.66 -1.37 -11.56
C GLU A 427 -29.80 0.16 -11.49
N ARG A 428 -28.80 0.86 -10.95
CA ARG A 428 -28.82 2.32 -10.87
C ARG A 428 -28.83 3.01 -12.26
N GLN A 429 -28.23 2.40 -13.27
CA GLN A 429 -28.11 3.00 -14.61
C GLN A 429 -29.28 2.61 -15.54
N LEU A 430 -29.78 1.38 -15.45
CA LEU A 430 -30.75 0.78 -16.39
C LEU A 430 -32.09 0.42 -15.74
N GLY A 431 -32.24 0.57 -14.42
CA GLY A 431 -33.42 0.13 -13.67
C GLY A 431 -33.64 -1.39 -13.81
N ALA A 432 -34.91 -1.81 -13.83
CA ALA A 432 -35.30 -3.21 -13.90
C ALA A 432 -34.77 -3.97 -15.14
N ALA A 433 -34.34 -3.26 -16.19
CA ALA A 433 -33.75 -3.87 -17.38
C ALA A 433 -32.41 -4.60 -17.10
N CYS A 434 -31.78 -4.36 -15.95
CA CYS A 434 -30.56 -5.07 -15.54
C CYS A 434 -30.77 -6.58 -15.33
N ALA A 435 -32.01 -7.05 -15.17
CA ALA A 435 -32.33 -8.46 -14.97
C ALA A 435 -31.98 -9.33 -16.20
N ILE A 436 -32.03 -8.77 -17.41
CA ILE A 436 -31.82 -9.51 -18.67
C ILE A 436 -30.36 -10.01 -18.79
N PRO A 437 -29.32 -9.15 -18.70
CA PRO A 437 -27.93 -9.62 -18.70
C PRO A 437 -27.62 -10.63 -17.60
N ILE A 438 -28.22 -10.48 -16.41
CA ILE A 438 -28.01 -11.39 -15.27
C ILE A 438 -28.56 -12.78 -15.61
N ALA A 439 -29.78 -12.87 -16.12
CA ALA A 439 -30.39 -14.13 -16.54
C ALA A 439 -29.56 -14.84 -17.62
N VAL A 440 -29.04 -14.10 -18.60
CA VAL A 440 -28.15 -14.63 -19.65
C VAL A 440 -26.85 -15.15 -19.06
N ALA A 441 -26.22 -14.41 -18.14
CA ALA A 441 -24.96 -14.82 -17.50
C ALA A 441 -25.13 -16.10 -16.67
N ILE A 442 -26.22 -16.20 -15.89
CA ILE A 442 -26.54 -17.40 -15.11
C ILE A 442 -26.79 -18.58 -16.05
N GLY A 443 -27.63 -18.41 -17.08
CA GLY A 443 -27.95 -19.48 -18.04
C GLY A 443 -26.72 -20.02 -18.77
N LYS A 444 -25.81 -19.14 -19.19
CA LYS A 444 -24.54 -19.55 -19.81
C LYS A 444 -23.64 -20.30 -18.81
N SER A 445 -23.58 -19.84 -17.57
CA SER A 445 -22.74 -20.47 -16.53
C SER A 445 -23.24 -21.87 -16.20
N THR A 446 -24.55 -22.06 -16.05
CA THR A 446 -25.15 -23.39 -15.82
C THR A 446 -24.94 -24.33 -16.99
N PHE A 447 -25.05 -23.83 -18.23
CA PHE A 447 -24.80 -24.62 -19.44
C PHE A 447 -23.34 -25.12 -19.51
N LEU A 448 -22.36 -24.24 -19.23
CA LEU A 448 -20.94 -24.61 -19.23
C LEU A 448 -20.61 -25.63 -18.14
N ILE A 449 -21.18 -25.47 -16.93
CA ILE A 449 -21.00 -26.43 -15.84
C ILE A 449 -21.56 -27.81 -16.21
N ASP A 450 -22.68 -27.84 -16.93
CA ASP A 450 -23.27 -29.11 -17.38
C ASP A 450 -22.43 -29.78 -18.47
N GLN A 451 -21.81 -29.00 -19.35
CA GLN A 451 -20.89 -29.49 -20.38
C GLN A 451 -19.57 -30.06 -19.83
N GLU A 452 -19.07 -29.52 -18.70
CA GLU A 452 -17.85 -29.99 -18.05
C GLU A 452 -18.07 -31.17 -17.07
N ARG A 453 -19.32 -31.58 -16.82
CA ARG A 453 -19.55 -32.82 -16.04
C ARG A 453 -18.94 -33.99 -16.82
N PRO A 454 -17.98 -34.73 -16.23
CA PRO A 454 -17.45 -35.92 -16.89
C PRO A 454 -18.62 -36.85 -17.17
N TRP A 455 -18.73 -37.32 -18.43
CA TRP A 455 -19.69 -38.34 -18.84
C TRP A 455 -19.64 -39.47 -17.81
N SER A 456 -20.66 -39.57 -16.95
CA SER A 456 -20.90 -40.80 -16.23
C SER A 456 -21.11 -41.86 -17.30
N PRO A 457 -20.34 -42.96 -17.34
CA PRO A 457 -20.69 -44.07 -18.22
C PRO A 457 -22.11 -44.48 -17.83
N GLN A 458 -23.07 -44.24 -18.74
CA GLN A 458 -24.39 -44.79 -18.61
C GLN A 458 -24.19 -46.30 -18.47
N VAL A 459 -24.63 -46.83 -17.34
CA VAL A 459 -24.71 -48.25 -17.07
C VAL A 459 -25.56 -48.83 -18.19
N ALA A 460 -24.91 -49.45 -19.16
CA ALA A 460 -25.54 -50.38 -20.08
C ALA A 460 -25.86 -51.63 -19.28
N THR A 461 -27.07 -51.66 -18.71
CA THR A 461 -27.75 -52.91 -18.32
C THR A 461 -28.42 -53.53 -19.51
#